data_AF-A0A949B9Q9-F1
#
_entry.id   AF-A0A949B9Q9-F1
#
_cell.length_a   1.000
_cell.length_b   1.000
_cell.length_c   1.000
_cell.angle_alpha   90.00
_cell.angle_beta   90.00
_cell.angle_gamma   90.00
#
_symmetry.space_group_name_H-M   'P 1'
#
loop_
_entity.id
_entity.type
_entity.pdbx_description
1 polymer ?
#
loop_
_entity_poly.entity_id
_entity_poly.type
_entity_poly.pdbx_seq_one_letter_code
_entity_poly.pdbx_strand_id
1 'polypeptide(L)'
;IDYIIKGNASNAFCLIRPPGHHARPSQAMGFCLFNNVAIGARYLQEMHGLKRILIIDWDVHHGNGTEEVFCEDPEVFYISLHQYPHYPGTGGGDYIGKGRGKGFTLNVPMNAGSNDLEYIKVFKDIIMPKIDNYKPEFILISAGFDGHKDDPMSSTTLTELGYYEMTALLKRAASSYADNRLISVLEGGYNLISLANSVNSHIEALIS
;
A
#
# COMPACT_ATOMS: atom_id res chain seq x y z
N ILE A 1 2.82 8.04 13.22
CA ILE A 1 3.83 8.86 12.50
C ILE A 1 4.83 9.50 13.46
N ASP A 2 4.43 10.47 14.29
CA ASP A 2 5.38 11.20 15.15
C ASP A 2 6.23 10.31 16.07
N TYR A 3 5.63 9.23 16.60
CA TYR A 3 6.34 8.27 17.44
C TYR A 3 7.52 7.60 16.71
N ILE A 4 7.35 7.32 15.42
CA ILE A 4 8.40 6.75 14.55
C ILE A 4 9.41 7.83 14.14
N ILE A 5 8.95 9.03 13.76
CA ILE A 5 9.86 10.14 13.41
C ILE A 5 10.78 10.52 14.58
N LYS A 6 10.27 10.45 15.83
CA LYS A 6 11.06 10.68 17.04
C LYS A 6 12.05 9.54 17.38
N GLY A 7 12.02 8.43 16.63
CA GLY A 7 12.88 7.27 16.86
C GLY A 7 12.42 6.35 18.00
N ASN A 8 11.18 6.50 18.49
CA ASN A 8 10.67 5.66 19.59
C ASN A 8 10.17 4.28 19.12
N ALA A 9 9.98 4.10 17.80
CA ALA A 9 9.74 2.83 17.16
C ALA A 9 10.27 2.88 15.72
N SER A 10 10.64 1.71 15.19
CA SER A 10 11.08 1.60 13.79
C SER A 10 9.88 1.50 12.84
N ASN A 11 8.87 0.71 13.21
CA ASN A 11 7.67 0.51 12.39
C ASN A 11 6.41 0.43 13.25
N ALA A 12 5.23 0.44 12.60
CA ALA A 12 3.95 0.23 13.26
C ALA A 12 2.90 -0.35 12.30
N PHE A 13 1.99 -1.16 12.84
CA PHE A 13 0.73 -1.53 12.19
C PHE A 13 -0.42 -0.79 12.88
N CYS A 14 -1.19 -0.03 12.11
CA CYS A 14 -2.33 0.75 12.56
C CYS A 14 -3.63 0.03 12.19
N LEU A 15 -4.23 -0.66 13.16
CA LEU A 15 -5.51 -1.35 13.03
C LEU A 15 -6.68 -0.34 13.05
N ILE A 16 -6.81 0.44 11.97
CA ILE A 16 -7.79 1.52 11.84
C ILE A 16 -9.03 1.03 11.09
N ARG A 17 -10.21 1.50 11.51
CA ARG A 17 -11.47 1.34 10.79
C ARG A 17 -12.32 2.62 11.01
N PRO A 18 -12.98 3.19 9.99
CA PRO A 18 -13.13 2.74 8.60
C PRO A 18 -11.85 2.79 7.74
N PRO A 19 -11.79 2.07 6.60
CA PRO A 19 -10.68 2.13 5.64
C PRO A 19 -10.61 3.51 4.95
N GLY A 20 -9.61 3.71 4.09
CA GLY A 20 -9.32 5.01 3.48
C GLY A 20 -8.98 5.06 2.00
N HIS A 21 -8.38 4.03 1.39
CA HIS A 21 -7.71 4.17 0.09
C HIS A 21 -8.61 4.56 -1.10
N HIS A 22 -9.93 4.36 -1.00
CA HIS A 22 -10.91 4.78 -2.00
C HIS A 22 -11.44 6.21 -1.81
N ALA A 23 -11.26 6.81 -0.63
CA ALA A 23 -11.79 8.15 -0.36
C ALA A 23 -11.03 9.18 -1.19
N ARG A 24 -11.77 9.90 -2.02
CA ARG A 24 -11.30 10.98 -2.90
C ARG A 24 -11.33 12.31 -2.16
N PRO A 25 -10.58 13.34 -2.59
CA PRO A 25 -10.59 14.65 -1.94
C PRO A 25 -11.98 15.26 -1.73
N SER A 26 -12.92 14.97 -2.65
CA SER A 26 -14.28 15.53 -2.65
C SER A 26 -15.38 14.46 -2.52
N GLN A 27 -15.05 13.20 -2.22
CA GLN A 27 -16.05 12.12 -2.23
C GLN A 27 -15.64 10.91 -1.36
N ALA A 28 -16.52 10.53 -0.44
CA ALA A 28 -16.45 9.23 0.25
C ALA A 28 -16.99 8.11 -0.67
N MET A 29 -16.32 6.96 -0.71
CA MET A 29 -16.72 5.79 -1.52
C MET A 29 -15.98 4.53 -1.06
N GLY A 30 -16.43 3.33 -1.46
CA GLY A 30 -15.75 2.07 -1.15
C GLY A 30 -15.54 1.86 0.36
N PHE A 31 -16.55 2.18 1.17
CA PHE A 31 -16.49 2.17 2.64
C PHE A 31 -15.51 3.16 3.28
N CYS A 32 -14.79 3.95 2.48
CA CYS A 32 -13.80 4.92 2.93
C CYS A 32 -14.44 6.30 3.10
N LEU A 33 -14.33 6.87 4.31
CA LEU A 33 -14.81 8.22 4.62
C LEU A 33 -13.72 9.27 4.43
N PHE A 34 -12.51 8.96 4.90
CA PHE A 34 -11.31 9.77 4.76
C PHE A 34 -10.15 8.88 4.35
N ASN A 35 -9.23 9.41 3.55
CA ASN A 35 -8.07 8.65 3.12
C ASN A 35 -6.96 8.69 4.19
N ASN A 36 -6.96 7.70 5.07
CA ASN A 36 -6.04 7.62 6.22
C ASN A 36 -4.56 7.73 5.80
N VAL A 37 -4.17 6.96 4.78
CA VAL A 37 -2.79 6.92 4.29
C VAL A 37 -2.40 8.22 3.59
N ALA A 38 -3.29 8.79 2.78
CA ALA A 38 -3.02 10.07 2.12
C ALA A 38 -2.90 11.24 3.09
N ILE A 39 -3.74 11.28 4.13
CA ILE A 39 -3.62 12.25 5.23
C ILE A 39 -2.27 12.08 5.93
N GLY A 40 -1.86 10.84 6.21
CA GLY A 40 -0.56 10.55 6.80
C GLY A 40 0.61 11.02 5.94
N ALA A 41 0.55 10.80 4.63
CA ALA A 41 1.58 11.26 3.69
C ALA A 41 1.64 12.80 3.60
N ARG A 42 0.49 13.49 3.50
CA ARG A 42 0.44 14.97 3.54
C ARG A 42 1.01 15.52 4.84
N TYR A 43 0.67 14.90 5.97
CA TYR A 43 1.22 15.27 7.27
C TYR A 43 2.75 15.11 7.33
N LEU A 44 3.32 14.04 6.76
CA LEU A 44 4.77 13.86 6.66
C LEU A 44 5.44 14.94 5.79
N GLN A 45 4.82 15.35 4.68
CA GLN A 45 5.34 16.44 3.85
C GLN A 45 5.28 17.79 4.59
N GLU A 46 4.13 18.12 5.17
CA GLU A 46 3.87 19.46 5.73
C GLU A 46 4.55 19.68 7.09
N MET A 47 4.49 18.68 7.97
CA MET A 47 4.97 18.82 9.35
C MET A 47 6.41 18.37 9.54
N HIS A 48 6.87 17.43 8.71
CA HIS A 48 8.20 16.83 8.83
C HIS A 48 9.10 17.10 7.63
N GLY A 49 8.58 17.74 6.57
CA GLY A 49 9.37 18.18 5.42
C GLY A 49 9.87 17.05 4.52
N LEU A 50 9.34 15.83 4.64
CA LEU A 50 9.77 14.68 3.84
C LEU A 50 9.42 14.90 2.36
N LYS A 51 10.31 14.45 1.48
CA LYS A 51 10.27 14.69 0.03
C LYS A 51 10.18 13.44 -0.81
N ARG A 52 10.42 12.26 -0.22
CA ARG A 52 10.27 10.98 -0.91
C ARG A 52 9.47 10.02 -0.04
N ILE A 53 8.16 10.11 -0.11
CA ILE A 53 7.26 9.19 0.60
C ILE A 53 6.82 8.11 -0.40
N LEU A 54 6.94 6.83 0.00
CA LEU A 54 6.37 5.71 -0.75
C LEU A 54 5.04 5.35 -0.12
N ILE A 55 3.99 5.27 -0.94
CA ILE A 55 2.74 4.58 -0.59
C ILE A 55 2.66 3.34 -1.45
N ILE A 56 2.58 2.17 -0.82
CA ILE A 56 2.27 0.93 -1.49
C ILE A 56 0.94 0.38 -1.00
N ASP A 57 0.09 0.04 -1.94
CA ASP A 57 -1.27 -0.40 -1.72
C ASP A 57 -1.42 -1.80 -2.32
N TRP A 58 -1.59 -2.79 -1.45
CA TRP A 58 -1.82 -4.18 -1.86
C TRP A 58 -3.24 -4.64 -1.55
N ASP A 59 -4.12 -3.76 -1.05
CA ASP A 59 -5.54 -4.05 -1.04
C ASP A 59 -5.94 -4.48 -2.46
N VAL A 60 -6.76 -5.51 -2.56
CA VAL A 60 -7.05 -6.13 -3.86
C VAL A 60 -7.82 -5.20 -4.79
N HIS A 61 -8.40 -4.12 -4.25
CA HIS A 61 -9.06 -3.08 -4.99
C HIS A 61 -8.11 -1.92 -5.29
N HIS A 62 -8.30 -1.27 -6.44
CA HIS A 62 -7.48 -0.12 -6.78
C HIS A 62 -7.78 1.05 -5.82
N GLY A 63 -6.76 1.54 -5.10
CA GLY A 63 -6.84 2.71 -4.22
C GLY A 63 -6.94 4.04 -4.96
N ASN A 64 -8.00 4.18 -5.76
CA ASN A 64 -8.27 5.31 -6.64
C ASN A 64 -8.28 6.67 -5.92
N GLY A 65 -8.63 6.70 -4.63
CA GLY A 65 -8.63 7.91 -3.83
C GLY A 65 -7.20 8.39 -3.57
N THR A 66 -6.32 7.46 -3.19
CA THR A 66 -4.89 7.74 -2.99
C THR A 66 -4.23 8.18 -4.29
N GLU A 67 -4.52 7.49 -5.40
CA GLU A 67 -4.04 7.87 -6.73
C GLU A 67 -4.42 9.33 -7.06
N GLU A 68 -5.70 9.70 -6.91
CA GLU A 68 -6.17 11.05 -7.23
C GLU A 68 -5.49 12.13 -6.37
N VAL A 69 -5.26 11.87 -5.08
CA VAL A 69 -4.61 12.84 -4.18
C VAL A 69 -3.18 13.17 -4.62
N PHE A 70 -2.45 12.19 -5.16
CA PHE A 70 -1.01 12.32 -5.45
C PHE A 70 -0.66 12.30 -6.93
N CYS A 71 -1.61 12.16 -7.84
CA CYS A 71 -1.32 12.04 -9.27
C CYS A 71 -0.52 13.19 -9.90
N GLU A 72 -0.44 14.36 -9.28
CA GLU A 72 0.40 15.50 -9.70
C GLU A 72 1.63 15.76 -8.81
N ASP A 73 1.84 14.94 -7.78
CA ASP A 73 2.84 15.14 -6.75
C ASP A 73 4.04 14.18 -6.93
N PRO A 74 5.23 14.69 -7.33
CA PRO A 74 6.42 13.85 -7.48
C PRO A 74 7.10 13.48 -6.16
N GLU A 75 6.69 14.07 -5.03
CA GLU A 75 7.25 13.77 -3.71
C GLU A 75 6.59 12.54 -3.05
N VAL A 76 5.54 12.00 -3.68
CA VAL A 76 4.84 10.79 -3.27
C VAL A 76 4.81 9.80 -4.43
N PHE A 77 5.47 8.66 -4.26
CA PHE A 77 5.38 7.57 -5.21
C PHE A 77 4.26 6.63 -4.75
N TYR A 78 3.17 6.59 -5.51
CA TYR A 78 2.06 5.68 -5.27
C TYR A 78 2.20 4.43 -6.12
N ILE A 79 2.12 3.26 -5.49
CA ILE A 79 2.13 1.95 -6.15
C ILE A 79 0.89 1.19 -5.69
N SER A 80 0.11 0.64 -6.62
CA SER A 80 -1.03 -0.22 -6.31
C SER A 80 -0.93 -1.54 -7.06
N LEU A 81 -1.08 -2.66 -6.36
CA LEU A 81 -1.33 -3.97 -6.96
C LEU A 81 -2.77 -4.37 -6.64
N HIS A 82 -3.58 -4.56 -7.67
CA HIS A 82 -5.01 -4.80 -7.50
C HIS A 82 -5.53 -5.71 -8.59
N GLN A 83 -6.57 -6.48 -8.30
CA GLN A 83 -7.26 -7.24 -9.34
C GLN A 83 -7.85 -6.27 -10.36
N TYR A 84 -7.63 -6.53 -11.65
CA TYR A 84 -8.14 -5.67 -12.72
C TYR A 84 -8.59 -6.48 -13.95
N PRO A 85 -9.74 -6.16 -14.55
CA PRO A 85 -10.73 -5.17 -14.10
C PRO A 85 -11.45 -5.62 -12.83
N HIS A 86 -11.62 -4.71 -11.87
CA HIS A 86 -12.37 -4.90 -10.63
C HIS A 86 -12.85 -3.54 -10.10
N TYR A 87 -13.31 -3.45 -8.85
CA TYR A 87 -13.71 -2.18 -8.25
C TYR A 87 -12.53 -1.18 -8.19
N PRO A 88 -12.73 0.10 -8.54
CA PRO A 88 -13.97 0.73 -9.03
C PRO A 88 -14.07 0.83 -10.56
N GLY A 89 -13.26 0.10 -11.31
CA GLY A 89 -13.12 0.20 -12.76
C GLY A 89 -12.01 1.14 -13.22
N THR A 90 -11.11 1.53 -12.31
CA THR A 90 -9.90 2.33 -12.58
C THR A 90 -8.64 1.52 -12.23
N GLY A 91 -7.44 2.10 -12.38
CA GLY A 91 -6.18 1.41 -12.09
C GLY A 91 -5.52 0.77 -13.33
N GLY A 92 -5.84 1.26 -14.53
CA GLY A 92 -5.16 0.83 -15.75
C GLY A 92 -3.64 1.03 -15.66
N GLY A 93 -2.87 0.03 -16.12
CA GLY A 93 -1.40 0.04 -16.06
C GLY A 93 -0.72 1.08 -16.98
N ASP A 94 -1.48 1.72 -17.86
CA ASP A 94 -1.04 2.83 -18.72
C ASP A 94 -1.07 4.19 -18.00
N TYR A 95 -1.83 4.30 -16.91
CA TYR A 95 -1.86 5.51 -16.10
C TYR A 95 -0.64 5.59 -15.16
N ILE A 96 0.13 6.67 -15.31
CA ILE A 96 1.39 6.88 -14.59
C ILE A 96 1.44 8.23 -13.87
N GLY A 97 0.28 8.81 -13.55
CA GLY A 97 0.16 10.17 -13.02
C GLY A 97 0.17 11.23 -14.13
N LYS A 98 0.06 12.50 -13.73
CA LYS A 98 -0.07 13.66 -14.61
C LYS A 98 0.78 14.84 -14.14
N GLY A 99 0.99 15.80 -15.03
CA GLY A 99 1.77 17.00 -14.72
C GLY A 99 3.15 16.66 -14.16
N ARG A 100 3.48 17.23 -13.00
CA ARG A 100 4.76 17.00 -12.31
C ARG A 100 4.86 15.60 -11.68
N GLY A 101 3.73 14.95 -11.38
CA GLY A 101 3.68 13.61 -10.79
C GLY A 101 3.79 12.47 -11.81
N LYS A 102 3.94 12.78 -13.11
CA LYS A 102 4.10 11.75 -14.14
C LYS A 102 5.35 10.90 -13.87
N GLY A 103 5.17 9.58 -13.76
CA GLY A 103 6.19 8.61 -13.38
C GLY A 103 6.20 8.24 -11.89
N PHE A 104 5.36 8.88 -11.07
CA PHE A 104 5.21 8.62 -9.63
C PHE A 104 3.88 7.96 -9.27
N THR A 105 3.23 7.34 -10.25
CA THR A 105 2.14 6.39 -10.06
C THR A 105 2.48 5.11 -10.81
N LEU A 106 2.37 3.98 -10.15
CA LEU A 106 2.52 2.66 -10.74
C LEU A 106 1.32 1.79 -10.37
N ASN A 107 0.41 1.63 -11.32
CA ASN A 107 -0.62 0.61 -11.22
C ASN A 107 -0.08 -0.71 -11.76
N VAL A 108 -0.30 -1.78 -11.00
CA VAL A 108 0.01 -3.15 -11.39
C VAL A 108 -1.29 -3.97 -11.44
N PRO A 109 -1.97 -3.98 -12.59
CA PRO A 109 -3.13 -4.83 -12.84
C PRO A 109 -2.79 -6.31 -12.63
N MET A 110 -3.38 -6.92 -11.60
CA MET A 110 -3.28 -8.35 -11.32
C MET A 110 -4.48 -9.09 -11.93
N ASN A 111 -4.25 -10.30 -12.43
CA ASN A 111 -5.32 -11.12 -12.97
C ASN A 111 -6.13 -11.77 -11.85
N ALA A 112 -7.41 -12.04 -12.11
CA ALA A 112 -8.16 -12.98 -11.28
C ALA A 112 -7.42 -14.32 -11.20
N GLY A 113 -7.36 -14.91 -10.01
CA GLY A 113 -6.62 -16.14 -9.73
C GLY A 113 -5.16 -15.93 -9.35
N SER A 114 -4.60 -14.72 -9.47
CA SER A 114 -3.19 -14.48 -9.12
C SER A 114 -2.90 -14.85 -7.65
N ASN A 115 -1.80 -15.58 -7.45
CA ASN A 115 -1.38 -16.14 -6.16
C ASN A 115 -0.09 -15.50 -5.64
N ASP A 116 0.42 -16.03 -4.52
CA ASP A 116 1.65 -15.56 -3.87
C ASP A 116 2.84 -15.48 -4.84
N LEU A 117 3.04 -16.47 -5.71
CA LEU A 117 4.18 -16.50 -6.63
C LEU A 117 4.13 -15.32 -7.61
N GLU A 118 2.94 -15.00 -8.13
CA GLU A 118 2.75 -13.88 -9.06
C GLU A 118 2.95 -12.54 -8.37
N TYR A 119 2.38 -12.34 -7.17
CA TYR A 119 2.58 -11.13 -6.38
C TYR A 119 4.06 -10.95 -6.01
N ILE A 120 4.72 -11.98 -5.50
CA ILE A 120 6.14 -11.91 -5.12
C ILE A 120 7.04 -11.70 -6.35
N LYS A 121 6.69 -12.27 -7.50
CA LYS A 121 7.39 -11.99 -8.77
C LYS A 121 7.25 -10.52 -9.16
N VAL A 122 6.05 -9.95 -9.12
CA VAL A 122 5.83 -8.51 -9.37
C VAL A 122 6.63 -7.66 -8.39
N PHE A 123 6.62 -8.01 -7.10
CA PHE A 123 7.40 -7.29 -6.11
C PHE A 123 8.89 -7.28 -6.46
N LYS A 124 9.48 -8.45 -6.72
CA LYS A 124 10.92 -8.59 -6.99
C LYS A 124 11.34 -7.99 -8.33
N ASP A 125 10.57 -8.23 -9.39
CA ASP A 125 10.97 -7.92 -10.76
C ASP A 125 10.59 -6.49 -11.17
N ILE A 126 9.56 -5.90 -10.53
CA ILE A 126 9.00 -4.59 -10.92
C ILE A 126 9.09 -3.58 -9.79
N ILE A 127 8.53 -3.88 -8.62
CA ILE A 127 8.35 -2.88 -7.55
C ILE A 127 9.66 -2.56 -6.85
N MET A 128 10.43 -3.56 -6.42
CA MET A 128 11.69 -3.36 -5.69
C MET A 128 12.70 -2.52 -6.49
N PRO A 129 12.94 -2.77 -7.80
CA PRO A 129 13.79 -1.90 -8.61
C PRO A 129 13.32 -0.43 -8.66
N LYS A 130 12.00 -0.20 -8.65
CA LYS A 130 11.43 1.15 -8.63
C LYS A 130 11.63 1.82 -7.28
N ILE A 131 11.48 1.07 -6.18
CA ILE A 131 11.78 1.54 -4.83
C ILE A 131 13.28 1.87 -4.68
N ASP A 132 14.18 1.03 -5.21
CA ASP A 132 15.63 1.26 -5.19
C ASP A 132 16.04 2.53 -5.93
N ASN A 133 15.33 2.86 -7.02
CA ASN A 133 15.54 4.11 -7.73
C ASN A 133 14.96 5.32 -6.98
N TYR A 134 13.79 5.15 -6.35
CA TYR A 134 13.11 6.24 -5.65
C TYR A 134 13.71 6.57 -4.28
N LYS A 135 14.26 5.58 -3.56
CA LYS A 135 14.91 5.73 -2.23
C LYS A 135 14.02 6.50 -1.23
N PRO A 136 12.89 5.91 -0.82
CA PRO A 136 11.93 6.58 0.05
C PRO A 136 12.51 6.87 1.43
N GLU A 137 12.13 8.01 1.99
CA GLU A 137 12.44 8.46 3.36
C GLU A 137 11.45 7.89 4.38
N PHE A 138 10.27 7.47 3.92
CA PHE A 138 9.21 6.86 4.72
C PHE A 138 8.37 5.96 3.82
N ILE A 139 7.98 4.79 4.33
CA ILE A 139 7.09 3.85 3.65
C ILE A 139 5.75 3.78 4.37
N LEU A 140 4.66 3.99 3.63
CA LEU A 140 3.29 3.77 4.06
C LEU A 140 2.70 2.60 3.27
N ILE A 141 2.03 1.68 3.96
CA ILE A 141 1.34 0.54 3.35
C ILE A 141 -0.15 0.70 3.59
N SER A 142 -0.93 0.74 2.51
CA SER A 142 -2.38 0.54 2.56
C SER A 142 -2.58 -0.99 2.57
N ALA A 143 -2.79 -1.53 3.76
CA ALA A 143 -2.72 -2.96 4.03
C ALA A 143 -4.11 -3.58 4.06
N GLY A 144 -4.66 -3.86 2.88
CA GLY A 144 -5.85 -4.71 2.73
C GLY A 144 -5.49 -6.19 2.72
N PHE A 145 -6.37 -7.04 3.24
CA PHE A 145 -6.16 -8.49 3.25
C PHE A 145 -7.26 -9.25 2.49
N ASP A 146 -8.02 -8.53 1.68
CA ASP A 146 -9.10 -9.03 0.83
C ASP A 146 -8.63 -9.71 -0.47
N GLY A 147 -7.32 -9.71 -0.72
CA GLY A 147 -6.72 -10.55 -1.76
C GLY A 147 -6.56 -12.02 -1.36
N HIS A 148 -6.89 -12.37 -0.11
CA HIS A 148 -6.76 -13.72 0.42
C HIS A 148 -7.70 -14.70 -0.30
N LYS A 149 -7.25 -15.93 -0.54
CA LYS A 149 -8.02 -16.99 -1.25
C LYS A 149 -9.41 -17.30 -0.67
N ASP A 150 -9.63 -16.98 0.60
CA ASP A 150 -10.87 -17.22 1.33
C ASP A 150 -11.73 -15.97 1.49
N ASP A 151 -11.28 -14.82 0.96
CA ASP A 151 -12.01 -13.56 1.03
C ASP A 151 -13.09 -13.51 -0.07
N PRO A 152 -14.33 -13.10 0.26
CA PRO A 152 -15.42 -13.08 -0.72
C PRO A 152 -15.36 -11.90 -1.70
N MET A 153 -14.47 -10.92 -1.50
CA MET A 153 -14.46 -9.67 -2.27
C MET A 153 -13.48 -9.67 -3.45
N SER A 154 -12.78 -10.77 -3.71
CA SER A 154 -11.87 -10.88 -4.86
C SER A 154 -11.80 -12.30 -5.41
N SER A 155 -10.97 -12.47 -6.45
CA SER A 155 -10.67 -13.78 -7.04
C SER A 155 -9.18 -14.10 -7.00
N THR A 156 -8.37 -13.28 -6.34
CA THR A 156 -6.97 -13.61 -6.08
C THR A 156 -6.88 -14.72 -5.03
N THR A 157 -5.73 -15.37 -4.96
CA THR A 157 -5.53 -16.55 -4.11
C THR A 157 -4.34 -16.40 -3.19
N LEU A 158 -4.11 -15.18 -2.69
CA LEU A 158 -3.04 -14.93 -1.72
C LEU A 158 -3.25 -15.76 -0.46
N THR A 159 -2.15 -16.12 0.17
CA THR A 159 -2.12 -16.73 1.49
C THR A 159 -1.43 -15.82 2.49
N GLU A 160 -1.47 -16.21 3.76
CA GLU A 160 -0.75 -15.54 4.84
C GLU A 160 0.77 -15.43 4.56
N LEU A 161 1.34 -16.44 3.88
CA LEU A 161 2.76 -16.43 3.47
C LEU A 161 3.04 -15.34 2.42
N GLY A 162 2.12 -15.11 1.49
CA GLY A 162 2.23 -14.02 0.52
C GLY A 162 2.34 -12.66 1.19
N TYR A 163 1.45 -12.39 2.17
CA TYR A 163 1.51 -11.15 2.95
C TYR A 163 2.79 -11.04 3.79
N TYR A 164 3.26 -12.14 4.40
CA TYR A 164 4.55 -12.16 5.10
C TYR A 164 5.70 -11.74 4.18
N GLU A 165 5.80 -12.36 3.00
CA GLU A 165 6.90 -12.13 2.05
C GLU A 165 6.88 -10.70 1.46
N MET A 166 5.69 -10.19 1.09
CA MET A 166 5.52 -8.79 0.66
C MET A 166 5.98 -7.82 1.75
N THR A 167 5.61 -8.09 2.99
CA THR A 167 6.00 -7.28 4.16
C THR A 167 7.51 -7.33 4.39
N ALA A 168 8.12 -8.51 4.32
CA ALA A 168 9.56 -8.69 4.50
C ALA A 168 10.36 -7.93 3.42
N LEU A 169 9.88 -7.91 2.17
CA LEU A 169 10.48 -7.12 1.08
C LEU A 169 10.45 -5.61 1.38
N LEU A 170 9.31 -5.09 1.83
CA LEU A 170 9.18 -3.66 2.17
C LEU A 170 9.93 -3.28 3.43
N LYS A 171 9.99 -4.16 4.43
CA LYS A 171 10.80 -3.94 5.63
C LYS A 171 12.29 -3.84 5.28
N ARG A 172 12.78 -4.68 4.36
CA ARG A 172 14.15 -4.56 3.83
C ARG A 172 14.36 -3.21 3.13
N ALA A 173 13.43 -2.78 2.28
CA ALA A 173 13.50 -1.46 1.65
C ALA A 173 13.52 -0.31 2.67
N ALA A 174 12.68 -0.38 3.71
CA ALA A 174 12.64 0.60 4.77
C ALA A 174 13.98 0.66 5.53
N SER A 175 14.59 -0.50 5.79
CA SER A 175 15.91 -0.58 6.42
C SER A 175 17.01 0.05 5.55
N SER A 176 16.94 -0.14 4.23
CA SER A 176 17.94 0.41 3.30
C SER A 176 17.82 1.92 3.05
N TYR A 177 16.61 2.48 3.05
CA TYR A 177 16.40 3.85 2.56
C TYR A 177 15.66 4.78 3.53
N ALA A 178 14.85 4.24 4.43
CA ALA A 178 13.91 5.00 5.25
C ALA A 178 14.24 4.99 6.74
N ASP A 179 15.47 4.64 7.14
CA ASP A 179 15.86 4.45 8.56
C ASP A 179 14.89 3.53 9.32
N ASN A 180 14.45 2.46 8.65
CA ASN A 180 13.42 1.51 9.09
C ASN A 180 12.00 2.08 9.23
N ARG A 181 11.75 3.37 8.92
CA ARG A 181 10.44 4.03 9.05
C ARG A 181 9.41 3.45 8.09
N LEU A 182 8.53 2.61 8.63
CA LEU A 182 7.45 1.95 7.90
C LEU A 182 6.17 1.95 8.74
N ILE A 183 5.05 2.38 8.17
CA ILE A 183 3.73 2.21 8.78
C ILE A 183 2.82 1.48 7.82
N SER A 184 2.14 0.45 8.31
CA SER A 184 0.98 -0.16 7.63
C SER A 184 -0.31 0.29 8.28
N VAL A 185 -1.34 0.53 7.47
CA VAL A 185 -2.67 0.93 7.92
C VAL A 185 -3.67 -0.07 7.35
N LEU A 186 -4.53 -0.63 8.20
CA LEU A 186 -5.55 -1.59 7.76
C LEU A 186 -6.52 -0.93 6.76
N GLU A 187 -6.75 -1.61 5.64
CA GLU A 187 -7.77 -1.27 4.63
C GLU A 187 -8.89 -2.35 4.60
N GLY A 188 -9.04 -3.08 3.49
CA GLY A 188 -10.01 -4.15 3.30
C GLY A 188 -9.64 -5.50 3.96
N GLY A 189 -10.56 -6.46 3.80
CA GLY A 189 -10.50 -7.79 4.41
C GLY A 189 -11.84 -8.13 5.06
N TYR A 190 -12.53 -9.11 4.51
CA TYR A 190 -13.95 -9.36 4.74
C TYR A 190 -14.25 -10.79 5.20
N ASN A 191 -13.30 -11.70 5.09
CA ASN A 191 -13.31 -12.95 5.84
C ASN A 191 -12.53 -12.79 7.16
N LEU A 192 -13.24 -12.84 8.30
CA LEU A 192 -12.66 -12.54 9.62
C LEU A 192 -11.53 -13.49 10.03
N ILE A 193 -11.59 -14.76 9.64
CA ILE A 193 -10.59 -15.75 10.02
C ILE A 193 -9.30 -15.51 9.23
N SER A 194 -9.41 -15.40 7.90
CA SER A 194 -8.24 -15.15 7.06
C SER A 194 -7.66 -13.76 7.28
N LEU A 195 -8.49 -12.74 7.55
CA LEU A 195 -8.04 -11.41 7.93
C LEU A 195 -7.16 -11.47 9.19
N ALA A 196 -7.64 -12.13 10.25
CA ALA A 196 -6.87 -12.25 11.49
C ALA A 196 -5.54 -12.97 11.29
N ASN A 197 -5.54 -14.09 10.53
CA ASN A 197 -4.31 -14.84 10.25
C ASN A 197 -3.34 -14.04 9.37
N SER A 198 -3.83 -13.35 8.34
CA SER A 198 -3.00 -12.55 7.44
C SER A 198 -2.39 -11.34 8.15
N VAL A 199 -3.15 -10.67 9.03
CA VAL A 199 -2.64 -9.61 9.91
C VAL A 199 -1.56 -10.17 10.84
N ASN A 200 -1.76 -11.36 11.42
CA ASN A 200 -0.75 -11.99 12.26
C ASN A 200 0.56 -12.23 11.49
N SER A 201 0.51 -12.81 10.29
CA SER A 201 1.70 -13.03 9.47
C SER A 201 2.35 -11.72 8.98
N HIS A 202 1.56 -10.69 8.71
CA HIS A 202 2.09 -9.35 8.42
C HIS A 202 2.87 -8.78 9.62
N ILE A 203 2.30 -8.86 10.83
CA ILE A 203 2.95 -8.39 12.06
C ILE A 203 4.21 -9.20 12.38
N GLU A 204 4.18 -10.53 12.21
CA GLU A 204 5.34 -11.40 12.37
C GLU A 204 6.52 -10.94 11.50
N ALA A 205 6.27 -10.62 10.22
CA ALA A 205 7.30 -10.05 9.34
C ALA A 205 7.77 -8.64 9.78
N LEU A 206 6.88 -7.82 10.33
CA LEU A 206 7.26 -6.49 10.84
C LEU A 206 8.19 -6.57 12.05
N ILE A 207 8.06 -7.60 12.89
CA ILE A 207 8.85 -7.75 14.12
C ILE A 207 10.09 -8.66 13.97
N SER A 208 10.20 -9.44 12.88
CA SER A 208 11.33 -10.35 12.61
C SER A 208 12.62 -9.65 12.19
#